data_AF-T1AP55-F1
#
_entry.id   AF-T1AP55-F1
#
_cell.length_a   1.000
_cell.length_b   1.000
_cell.length_c   1.000
_cell.angle_alpha   90.00
_cell.angle_beta   90.00
_cell.angle_gamma   90.00
#
_symmetry.space_group_name_H-M   'P 1'
#
loop_
_entity.id
_entity.type
_entity.pdbx_description
1 polymer ?
#
loop_
_entity_poly.entity_id
_entity_poly.type
_entity_poly.pdbx_seq_one_letter_code
_entity_poly.pdbx_strand_id
1 'polypeptide(L)'
;REMRSEGVSQRSRHEATRLRLPTRLLLMLSERGPRGRAVATRLELMRIEIRSRARPFPKAARHSSHDLARSHDETYRRIWTEAASAIGAESTEYAPGYFRFTRNNTEAIAWRHHVMIDSPATTTLASDKPVLLDLLRAANLPVPAHVTAEIERPARLLGFLSSSPGPCVVKPARGTSGGDGVTCGVRSPDELVQAWLLARRYCPVVIAERQVAGDSYRLLFLDGKLLAALRRQPPSVIGDGHRSIHQLIATMNDERI
;
A
#
# COMPACT_ATOMS: atom_id res chain seq x y z
N ARG A 1 27.87 -16.73 -6.56
CA ARG A 1 26.75 -15.80 -6.81
C ARG A 1 26.17 -15.97 -8.23
N GLU A 2 26.94 -16.47 -9.21
CA GLU A 2 26.52 -16.71 -10.61
C GLU A 2 25.65 -17.97 -10.83
N MET A 3 25.87 -19.06 -10.10
CA MET A 3 25.04 -20.28 -10.25
C MET A 3 23.56 -20.11 -9.85
N ARG A 4 23.24 -19.13 -8.97
CA ARG A 4 21.83 -18.82 -8.63
C ARG A 4 21.15 -17.94 -9.69
N SER A 5 21.89 -17.16 -10.48
CA SER A 5 21.29 -16.31 -11.51
C SER A 5 20.89 -17.09 -12.77
N GLU A 6 21.64 -18.14 -13.15
CA GLU A 6 21.29 -18.97 -14.31
C GLU A 6 20.05 -19.83 -14.09
N GLY A 7 19.89 -20.41 -12.89
CA GLY A 7 18.69 -21.20 -12.54
C GLY A 7 17.40 -20.37 -12.48
N VAL A 8 17.48 -19.10 -12.10
CA VAL A 8 16.36 -18.15 -12.13
C VAL A 8 16.03 -17.73 -13.57
N SER A 9 17.05 -17.60 -14.44
CA SER A 9 16.89 -17.24 -15.85
C SER A 9 16.20 -18.35 -16.67
N GLN A 10 16.53 -19.61 -16.45
CA GLN A 10 15.86 -20.73 -17.15
C GLN A 10 14.41 -20.94 -16.68
N ARG A 11 14.15 -20.86 -15.37
CA ARG A 11 12.78 -21.00 -14.83
C ARG A 11 11.85 -19.85 -15.25
N SER A 12 12.35 -18.61 -15.25
CA SER A 12 11.56 -17.45 -15.69
C SER A 12 11.18 -17.50 -17.18
N ARG A 13 12.06 -18.02 -18.06
CA ARG A 13 11.72 -18.28 -19.47
C ARG A 13 10.63 -19.33 -19.63
N HIS A 14 10.60 -20.34 -18.75
CA HIS A 14 9.59 -21.40 -18.77
C HIS A 14 8.22 -20.96 -18.22
N GLU A 15 8.18 -19.93 -17.37
CA GLU A 15 6.93 -19.33 -16.92
C GLU A 15 6.33 -18.36 -17.93
N ALA A 16 7.17 -17.63 -18.69
CA ALA A 16 6.70 -16.78 -19.77
C ALA A 16 5.90 -17.55 -20.84
N THR A 17 6.14 -18.86 -20.96
CA THR A 17 5.39 -19.77 -21.84
C THR A 17 4.01 -20.15 -21.28
N ARG A 18 3.77 -20.02 -19.98
CA ARG A 18 2.45 -20.27 -19.33
C ARG A 18 1.51 -19.07 -19.37
N LEU A 19 2.03 -17.89 -19.76
CA LEU A 19 1.24 -16.68 -19.89
C LEU A 19 0.21 -16.82 -21.02
N ARG A 20 -1.01 -16.36 -20.77
CA ARG A 20 -2.01 -16.25 -21.83
C ARG A 20 -1.54 -15.23 -22.88
N LEU A 21 -1.88 -15.47 -24.15
CA LEU A 21 -1.62 -14.57 -25.28
C LEU A 21 -1.85 -13.08 -24.97
N PRO A 22 -3.00 -12.67 -24.38
CA PRO A 22 -3.24 -11.27 -24.06
C PRO A 22 -2.22 -10.67 -23.07
N THR A 23 -1.67 -11.46 -22.16
CA THR A 23 -0.68 -11.01 -21.16
C THR A 23 0.72 -11.02 -21.75
N ARG A 24 1.07 -12.02 -22.58
CA ARG A 24 2.32 -12.05 -23.34
C ARG A 24 2.48 -10.81 -24.21
N LEU A 25 1.40 -10.38 -24.87
CA LEU A 25 1.40 -9.17 -25.69
C LEU A 25 1.70 -7.92 -24.85
N LEU A 26 1.08 -7.78 -23.67
CA LEU A 26 1.36 -6.65 -22.78
C LEU A 26 2.81 -6.64 -22.30
N LEU A 27 3.36 -7.82 -21.97
CA LEU A 27 4.74 -7.95 -21.56
C LEU A 27 5.69 -7.52 -22.69
N MET A 28 5.49 -8.05 -23.91
CA MET A 28 6.26 -7.66 -25.10
C MET A 28 6.18 -6.16 -25.39
N LEU A 29 4.99 -5.56 -25.28
CA LEU A 29 4.82 -4.11 -25.42
C LEU A 29 5.62 -3.35 -24.36
N SER A 30 5.61 -3.84 -23.12
CA SER A 30 6.31 -3.19 -22.01
C SER A 30 7.84 -3.21 -22.15
N GLU A 31 8.39 -4.16 -22.89
CA GLU A 31 9.82 -4.28 -23.17
C GLU A 31 10.29 -3.32 -24.27
N ARG A 32 9.39 -2.74 -25.07
CA ARG A 32 9.71 -1.78 -26.16
C ARG A 32 10.02 -0.35 -25.68
N GLY A 33 10.48 -0.20 -24.44
CA GLY A 33 10.85 1.09 -23.86
C GLY A 33 9.68 1.90 -23.27
N PRO A 34 9.89 3.19 -22.93
CA PRO A 34 8.95 3.99 -22.13
C PRO A 34 7.54 4.10 -22.71
N ARG A 35 7.43 4.33 -24.04
CA ARG A 35 6.13 4.43 -24.73
C ARG A 35 5.38 3.10 -24.70
N GLY A 36 6.08 1.99 -24.95
CA GLY A 36 5.52 0.65 -24.88
C GLY A 36 5.00 0.31 -23.47
N ARG A 37 5.73 0.72 -22.42
CA ARG A 37 5.27 0.61 -21.03
C ARG A 37 3.99 1.38 -20.77
N ALA A 38 3.91 2.64 -21.20
CA ALA A 38 2.71 3.46 -21.01
C ALA A 38 1.47 2.83 -21.68
N VAL A 39 1.63 2.33 -22.92
CA VAL A 39 0.55 1.64 -23.66
C VAL A 39 0.12 0.37 -22.94
N ALA A 40 1.07 -0.49 -22.54
CA ALA A 40 0.76 -1.74 -21.85
C ALA A 40 -0.01 -1.49 -20.54
N THR A 41 0.42 -0.50 -19.75
CA THR A 41 -0.28 -0.10 -18.53
C THR A 41 -1.69 0.40 -18.82
N ARG A 42 -1.87 1.24 -19.86
CA ARG A 42 -3.19 1.78 -20.24
C ARG A 42 -4.14 0.67 -20.69
N LEU A 43 -3.67 -0.28 -21.47
CA LEU A 43 -4.46 -1.44 -21.91
C LEU A 43 -4.88 -2.32 -20.73
N GLU A 44 -4.01 -2.50 -19.74
CA GLU A 44 -4.37 -3.26 -18.54
C GLU A 44 -5.43 -2.54 -17.70
N LEU A 45 -5.35 -1.22 -17.57
CA LEU A 45 -6.39 -0.44 -16.90
C LEU A 45 -7.75 -0.56 -17.61
N MET A 46 -7.75 -0.52 -18.95
CA MET A 46 -8.97 -0.75 -19.72
C MET A 46 -9.54 -2.15 -19.47
N ARG A 47 -8.69 -3.19 -19.38
CA ARG A 47 -9.15 -4.56 -19.05
C ARG A 47 -9.77 -4.65 -17.67
N ILE A 48 -9.17 -3.98 -16.68
CA ILE A 48 -9.72 -3.91 -15.31
C ILE A 48 -11.07 -3.19 -15.32
N GLU A 49 -11.19 -2.08 -16.05
CA GLU A 49 -12.43 -1.32 -16.15
C GLU A 49 -13.55 -2.12 -16.84
N ILE A 50 -13.24 -2.87 -17.90
CA ILE A 50 -14.20 -3.76 -18.56
C ILE A 50 -14.67 -4.85 -17.59
N ARG A 51 -13.74 -5.48 -16.85
CA ARG A 51 -14.08 -6.49 -15.84
C ARG A 51 -14.92 -5.93 -14.69
N SER A 52 -14.63 -4.71 -14.23
CA SER A 52 -15.40 -4.07 -13.16
C SER A 52 -16.80 -3.66 -13.62
N ARG A 53 -16.98 -3.24 -14.88
CA ARG A 53 -18.30 -2.99 -15.47
C ARG A 53 -19.16 -4.25 -15.57
N ALA A 54 -18.55 -5.43 -15.74
CA ALA A 54 -19.24 -6.71 -15.74
C ALA A 54 -19.72 -7.17 -14.33
N ARG A 55 -19.24 -6.52 -13.25
CA ARG A 55 -19.72 -6.69 -11.88
C ARG A 55 -20.05 -5.33 -11.29
N PRO A 56 -21.20 -4.73 -11.65
CA PRO A 56 -21.52 -3.37 -11.26
C PRO A 56 -21.65 -3.29 -9.75
N PHE A 57 -20.61 -2.76 -9.08
CA PHE A 57 -20.81 -2.12 -7.79
C PHE A 57 -21.47 -0.77 -8.08
N PRO A 58 -22.67 -0.49 -7.55
CA PRO A 58 -23.27 0.82 -7.67
C PRO A 58 -22.29 1.84 -7.08
N LYS A 59 -22.14 3.00 -7.74
CA LYS A 59 -21.30 4.10 -7.26
C LYS A 59 -21.86 4.56 -5.91
N ALA A 60 -21.36 4.01 -4.80
CA ALA A 60 -21.55 4.59 -3.48
C ALA A 60 -21.13 6.06 -3.56
N ALA A 61 -21.84 6.95 -2.87
CA ALA A 61 -21.51 8.36 -2.78
C ALA A 61 -20.00 8.50 -2.55
N ARG A 62 -19.27 8.87 -3.60
CA ARG A 62 -17.84 9.11 -3.50
C ARG A 62 -17.75 10.40 -2.69
N HIS A 63 -17.47 10.28 -1.40
CA HIS A 63 -16.86 11.37 -0.68
C HIS A 63 -15.71 11.84 -1.56
N SER A 64 -15.73 13.11 -1.95
CA SER A 64 -14.65 13.63 -2.76
C SER A 64 -13.36 13.47 -1.96
N SER A 65 -12.21 13.33 -2.63
CA SER A 65 -10.92 13.31 -1.93
C SER A 65 -10.76 14.53 -1.00
N HIS A 66 -11.45 15.63 -1.33
CA HIS A 66 -11.54 16.84 -0.53
C HIS A 66 -12.35 16.66 0.76
N ASP A 67 -13.47 15.93 0.73
CA ASP A 67 -14.29 15.69 1.93
C ASP A 67 -13.58 14.77 2.93
N LEU A 68 -12.87 13.75 2.42
CA LEU A 68 -12.02 12.88 3.23
C LEU A 68 -10.84 13.64 3.86
N ALA A 69 -10.22 14.54 3.10
CA ALA A 69 -9.14 15.39 3.62
C ALA A 69 -9.64 16.32 4.73
N ARG A 70 -10.82 16.95 4.54
CA ARG A 70 -11.45 17.83 5.52
C ARG A 70 -11.77 17.07 6.83
N SER A 71 -12.35 15.87 6.73
CA SER A 71 -12.64 15.01 7.89
C SER A 71 -11.36 14.62 8.65
N HIS A 72 -10.28 14.33 7.94
CA HIS A 72 -8.98 14.08 8.56
C HIS A 72 -8.46 15.28 9.34
N ASP A 73 -8.47 16.48 8.76
CA ASP A 73 -7.96 17.67 9.43
C ASP A 73 -8.78 18.03 10.68
N GLU A 74 -10.10 17.84 10.64
CA GLU A 74 -10.98 17.97 11.82
C GLU A 74 -10.62 16.99 12.92
N THR A 75 -10.37 15.73 12.55
CA THR A 75 -9.97 14.69 13.50
C THR A 75 -8.66 15.05 14.20
N TYR A 76 -7.64 15.50 13.43
CA TYR A 76 -6.37 15.92 14.01
C TYR A 76 -6.49 17.18 14.85
N ARG A 77 -7.32 18.15 14.44
CA ARG A 77 -7.59 19.35 15.25
C ARG A 77 -8.12 18.96 16.62
N ARG A 78 -9.15 18.11 16.67
CA ARG A 78 -9.72 17.61 17.94
C ARG A 78 -8.66 16.96 18.82
N ILE A 79 -7.92 15.97 18.28
CA ILE A 79 -6.89 15.23 19.02
C ILE A 79 -5.82 16.19 19.56
N TRP A 80 -5.33 17.10 18.74
CA TRP A 80 -4.24 17.99 19.12
C TRP A 80 -4.66 19.08 20.09
N THR A 81 -5.84 19.67 19.93
CA THR A 81 -6.37 20.65 20.89
C THR A 81 -6.63 20.01 22.25
N GLU A 82 -7.18 18.79 22.30
CA GLU A 82 -7.37 18.04 23.53
C GLU A 82 -6.03 17.73 24.22
N ALA A 83 -5.05 17.22 23.47
CA ALA A 83 -3.72 16.92 23.99
C ALA A 83 -2.99 18.17 24.53
N ALA A 84 -3.07 19.29 23.81
CA ALA A 84 -2.48 20.56 24.23
C ALA A 84 -3.13 21.08 25.52
N SER A 85 -4.48 21.05 25.58
CA SER A 85 -5.23 21.45 26.76
C SER A 85 -4.88 20.60 27.99
N ALA A 86 -4.78 19.27 27.82
CA ALA A 86 -4.45 18.34 28.90
C ALA A 86 -3.09 18.60 29.57
N ILE A 87 -2.14 19.22 28.85
CA ILE A 87 -0.82 19.55 29.39
C ILE A 87 -0.63 21.05 29.62
N GLY A 88 -1.66 21.88 29.42
CA GLY A 88 -1.58 23.34 29.53
C GLY A 88 -0.62 23.97 28.51
N ALA A 89 -0.56 23.43 27.30
CA ALA A 89 0.11 24.05 26.16
C ALA A 89 -0.87 24.91 25.35
N GLU A 90 -0.39 26.05 24.86
CA GLU A 90 -1.11 26.82 23.85
C GLU A 90 -1.04 26.08 22.51
N SER A 91 -2.12 26.13 21.73
CA SER A 91 -2.20 25.52 20.40
C SER A 91 -2.68 26.55 19.39
N THR A 92 -2.04 26.59 18.23
CA THR A 92 -2.43 27.44 17.10
C THR A 92 -2.40 26.60 15.82
N GLU A 93 -3.46 26.64 15.03
CA GLU A 93 -3.48 26.04 13.69
C GLU A 93 -3.12 27.11 12.65
N TYR A 94 -2.00 26.93 11.94
CA TYR A 94 -1.56 27.87 10.90
C TYR A 94 -2.34 27.73 9.60
N ALA A 95 -2.70 26.50 9.28
CA ALA A 95 -3.45 26.08 8.10
C ALA A 95 -4.06 24.70 8.39
N PRO A 96 -5.07 24.25 7.64
CA PRO A 96 -5.70 22.95 7.86
C PRO A 96 -4.67 21.81 8.06
N GLY A 97 -4.67 21.23 9.27
CA GLY A 97 -3.77 20.14 9.64
C GLY A 97 -2.35 20.53 10.08
N TYR A 98 -1.99 21.82 10.05
CA TYR A 98 -0.68 22.36 10.49
C TYR A 98 -0.82 23.07 11.83
N PHE A 99 -0.22 22.50 12.87
CA PHE A 99 -0.35 22.96 14.24
C PHE A 99 0.99 23.38 14.81
N ARG A 100 0.98 24.47 15.58
CA ARG A 100 2.03 24.84 16.53
C ARG A 100 1.51 24.65 17.94
N PHE A 101 2.39 24.18 18.83
CA PHE A 101 2.17 24.11 20.27
C PHE A 101 3.28 24.85 21.00
N THR A 102 2.93 25.63 22.01
CA THR A 102 3.88 26.36 22.86
C THR A 102 3.59 26.11 24.33
N ARG A 103 4.63 25.78 25.10
CA ARG A 103 4.55 25.66 26.56
C ARG A 103 5.87 26.10 27.16
N ASN A 104 5.83 27.11 28.04
CA ASN A 104 7.03 27.77 28.56
C ASN A 104 7.93 28.24 27.40
N ASN A 105 9.21 27.82 27.38
CA ASN A 105 10.16 28.13 26.30
C ASN A 105 10.30 27.00 25.27
N THR A 106 9.36 26.07 25.23
CA THR A 106 9.38 24.94 24.29
C THR A 106 8.31 25.12 23.23
N GLU A 107 8.69 24.91 21.97
CA GLU A 107 7.80 24.91 20.81
C GLU A 107 7.82 23.53 20.15
N ALA A 108 6.66 23.10 19.65
CA ALA A 108 6.51 21.92 18.82
C ALA A 108 5.61 22.24 17.61
N ILE A 109 5.88 21.59 16.49
CA ILE A 109 5.12 21.70 15.25
C ILE A 109 4.67 20.31 14.83
N ALA A 110 3.42 20.19 14.40
CA ALA A 110 2.90 18.96 13.81
C ALA A 110 2.16 19.25 12.51
N TRP A 111 2.31 18.33 11.55
CA TRP A 111 1.45 18.27 10.37
C TRP A 111 0.68 16.96 10.38
N ARG A 112 -0.61 17.00 10.73
CA ARG A 112 -1.45 15.81 10.96
C ARG A 112 -0.77 14.85 11.95
N HIS A 113 -0.26 13.71 11.47
CA HIS A 113 0.45 12.71 12.27
C HIS A 113 1.97 12.85 12.24
N HIS A 114 2.51 13.75 11.41
CA HIS A 114 3.94 14.03 11.37
C HIS A 114 4.30 14.97 12.51
N VAL A 115 5.25 14.55 13.32
CA VAL A 115 5.74 15.25 14.51
C VAL A 115 7.26 15.39 14.45
N MET A 116 7.83 16.28 15.26
CA MET A 116 9.26 16.63 15.22
C MET A 116 10.21 15.54 15.75
N ILE A 117 9.68 14.48 16.37
CA ILE A 117 10.51 13.43 16.99
C ILE A 117 11.12 12.48 15.96
N ASP A 118 10.51 12.34 14.78
CA ASP A 118 11.00 11.48 13.71
C ASP A 118 11.84 12.29 12.72
N SER A 119 13.10 11.89 12.51
CA SER A 119 13.92 12.55 11.49
C SER A 119 13.38 12.25 10.07
N PRO A 120 13.46 13.20 9.13
CA PRO A 120 13.03 12.97 7.75
C PRO A 120 13.71 11.75 7.09
N ALA A 121 14.97 11.49 7.45
CA ALA A 121 15.72 10.33 6.98
C ALA A 121 15.09 9.01 7.47
N THR A 122 14.69 8.95 8.75
CA THR A 122 14.07 7.76 9.34
C THR A 122 12.71 7.48 8.71
N THR A 123 11.87 8.50 8.54
CA THR A 123 10.55 8.37 7.89
C THR A 123 10.67 7.94 6.43
N THR A 124 11.68 8.45 5.72
CA THR A 124 11.98 8.06 4.33
C THR A 124 12.44 6.60 4.25
N LEU A 125 13.35 6.19 5.14
CA LEU A 125 13.83 4.81 5.24
C LEU A 125 12.69 3.84 5.56
N ALA A 126 11.83 4.16 6.54
CA ALA A 126 10.68 3.35 6.91
C ALA A 126 9.66 3.19 5.75
N SER A 127 9.65 4.14 4.82
CA SER A 127 8.79 4.11 3.63
C SER A 127 9.39 3.30 2.46
N ASP A 128 10.68 2.96 2.51
CA ASP A 128 11.36 2.09 1.54
C ASP A 128 11.32 0.63 2.00
N LYS A 129 10.37 -0.14 1.45
CA LYS A 129 10.10 -1.50 1.91
C LYS A 129 11.30 -2.44 1.76
N PRO A 130 12.03 -2.48 0.62
CA PRO A 130 13.25 -3.29 0.51
C PRO A 130 14.26 -3.02 1.63
N VAL A 131 14.63 -1.74 1.83
CA VAL A 131 15.63 -1.36 2.85
C VAL A 131 15.13 -1.72 4.25
N LEU A 132 13.88 -1.38 4.58
CA LEU A 132 13.29 -1.69 5.87
C LEU A 132 13.27 -3.20 6.13
N LEU A 133 12.81 -4.01 5.17
CA LEU A 133 12.72 -5.46 5.35
C LEU A 133 14.10 -6.12 5.51
N ASP A 134 15.12 -5.60 4.84
CA ASP A 134 16.50 -6.07 5.01
C ASP A 134 17.06 -5.71 6.40
N LEU A 135 16.77 -4.51 6.92
CA LEU A 135 17.15 -4.10 8.27
C LEU A 135 16.45 -4.94 9.34
N LEU A 136 15.13 -5.16 9.19
CA LEU A 136 14.36 -6.02 10.10
C LEU A 136 14.92 -7.45 10.09
N ARG A 137 15.28 -7.98 8.91
CA ARG A 137 15.91 -9.30 8.80
C ARG A 137 17.28 -9.34 9.49
N ALA A 138 18.11 -8.31 9.31
CA ALA A 138 19.42 -8.21 9.96
C ALA A 138 19.30 -8.13 11.50
N ALA A 139 18.20 -7.58 12.00
CA ALA A 139 17.83 -7.57 13.42
C ALA A 139 17.14 -8.87 13.89
N ASN A 140 17.16 -9.94 13.09
CA ASN A 140 16.50 -11.23 13.38
C ASN A 140 14.97 -11.16 13.58
N LEU A 141 14.32 -10.13 13.04
CA LEU A 141 12.86 -10.02 13.06
C LEU A 141 12.24 -10.82 11.89
N PRO A 142 11.11 -11.50 12.12
CA PRO A 142 10.45 -12.29 11.10
C PRO A 142 9.89 -11.38 10.01
N VAL A 143 10.39 -11.55 8.79
CA VAL A 143 9.90 -10.85 7.59
C VAL A 143 9.46 -11.86 6.54
N PRO A 144 8.43 -11.55 5.71
CA PRO A 144 8.08 -12.41 4.60
C PRO A 144 9.23 -12.49 3.60
N ALA A 145 9.41 -13.68 3.01
CA ALA A 145 10.29 -13.84 1.87
C ALA A 145 9.84 -12.90 0.75
N HIS A 146 10.78 -12.22 0.10
CA HIS A 146 10.47 -11.22 -0.90
C HIS A 146 11.59 -11.07 -1.94
N VAL A 147 11.25 -10.52 -3.09
CA VAL A 147 12.17 -10.13 -4.15
C VAL A 147 11.74 -8.80 -4.76
N THR A 148 12.70 -8.06 -5.29
CA THR A 148 12.45 -6.83 -6.05
C THR A 148 12.71 -7.05 -7.54
N ALA A 149 12.00 -6.28 -8.36
CA ALA A 149 12.25 -6.16 -9.78
C ALA A 149 12.08 -4.70 -10.23
N GLU A 150 12.90 -4.31 -11.20
CA GLU A 150 12.83 -3.01 -11.84
C GLU A 150 11.68 -2.93 -12.86
N ILE A 151 11.41 -1.71 -13.33
CA ILE A 151 10.28 -1.37 -14.18
C ILE A 151 10.32 -2.03 -15.56
N GLU A 152 11.49 -2.49 -16.01
CA GLU A 152 11.61 -3.10 -17.34
C GLU A 152 11.21 -4.57 -17.37
N ARG A 153 11.48 -5.35 -16.31
CA ARG A 153 11.36 -6.81 -16.39
C ARG A 153 10.84 -7.46 -15.10
N PRO A 154 9.69 -8.15 -15.13
CA PRO A 154 9.15 -8.87 -13.97
C PRO A 154 9.76 -10.28 -13.79
N ALA A 155 10.80 -10.67 -14.53
CA ALA A 155 11.34 -12.04 -14.55
C ALA A 155 11.73 -12.58 -13.16
N ARG A 156 12.28 -11.71 -12.28
CA ARG A 156 12.57 -12.08 -10.89
C ARG A 156 11.30 -12.34 -10.08
N LEU A 157 10.25 -11.55 -10.30
CA LEU A 157 8.96 -11.72 -9.62
C LEU A 157 8.29 -13.03 -10.08
N LEU A 158 8.38 -13.36 -11.37
CA LEU A 158 7.89 -14.62 -11.94
C LEU A 158 8.59 -15.79 -11.26
N GLY A 159 9.94 -15.82 -11.30
CA GLY A 159 10.68 -16.91 -10.66
C GLY A 159 10.41 -17.05 -9.15
N PHE A 160 10.12 -15.95 -8.47
CA PHE A 160 9.69 -15.97 -7.07
C PHE A 160 8.30 -16.60 -6.89
N LEU A 161 7.30 -16.20 -7.68
CA LEU A 161 6.00 -16.88 -7.71
C LEU A 161 6.15 -18.38 -7.98
N SER A 162 7.04 -18.70 -8.94
CA SER A 162 7.62 -20.00 -9.26
C SER A 162 7.80 -20.98 -8.10
N SER A 163 8.47 -20.44 -7.10
CA SER A 163 9.09 -21.15 -5.98
C SER A 163 8.36 -20.88 -4.66
N SER A 164 7.37 -19.98 -4.67
CA SER A 164 6.58 -19.65 -3.50
C SER A 164 5.58 -20.78 -3.22
N PRO A 165 5.46 -21.27 -1.98
CA PRO A 165 4.50 -22.31 -1.61
C PRO A 165 3.04 -21.80 -1.54
N GLY A 166 2.80 -20.51 -1.83
CA GLY A 166 1.49 -19.89 -1.69
C GLY A 166 1.38 -18.56 -2.44
N PRO A 167 0.25 -17.85 -2.28
CA PRO A 167 0.03 -16.58 -2.98
C PRO A 167 1.07 -15.53 -2.60
N CYS A 168 1.26 -14.59 -3.51
CA CYS A 168 2.14 -13.45 -3.31
C CYS A 168 1.33 -12.14 -3.21
N VAL A 169 1.90 -11.16 -2.54
CA VAL A 169 1.49 -9.76 -2.63
C VAL A 169 2.50 -9.03 -3.51
N VAL A 170 2.01 -8.28 -4.49
CA VAL A 170 2.83 -7.44 -5.38
C VAL A 170 2.49 -5.99 -5.11
N LYS A 171 3.50 -5.16 -4.84
CA LYS A 171 3.30 -3.76 -4.44
C LYS A 171 4.45 -2.85 -4.85
N PRO A 172 4.25 -1.52 -4.90
CA PRO A 172 5.32 -0.56 -5.12
C PRO A 172 6.30 -0.61 -3.94
N ALA A 173 7.61 -0.57 -4.23
CA ALA A 173 8.63 -0.61 -3.19
C ALA A 173 8.54 0.58 -2.23
N ARG A 174 8.21 1.76 -2.74
CA ARG A 174 8.11 3.04 -1.99
C ARG A 174 7.01 3.94 -2.56
N GLY A 175 6.77 5.06 -1.89
CA GLY A 175 5.97 6.17 -2.43
C GLY A 175 4.46 5.94 -2.52
N THR A 176 3.93 4.96 -1.77
CA THR A 176 2.49 4.68 -1.72
C THR A 176 2.01 4.50 -0.30
N SER A 177 0.81 5.00 -0.03
CA SER A 177 0.04 4.82 1.20
C SER A 177 -1.35 4.27 0.85
N GLY A 178 -2.14 3.85 1.86
CA GLY A 178 -3.53 3.44 1.65
C GLY A 178 -3.79 2.15 0.86
N GLY A 179 -2.75 1.48 0.36
CA GLY A 179 -2.87 0.28 -0.49
C GLY A 179 -2.79 0.55 -1.99
N ASP A 180 -2.45 1.77 -2.40
CA ASP A 180 -2.30 2.11 -3.82
C ASP A 180 -1.25 1.25 -4.53
N GLY A 181 -1.63 0.67 -5.67
CA GLY A 181 -0.77 -0.21 -6.44
C GLY A 181 -0.49 -1.57 -5.79
N VAL A 182 -1.13 -1.91 -4.67
CA VAL A 182 -1.00 -3.21 -4.00
C VAL A 182 -1.98 -4.21 -4.61
N THR A 183 -1.48 -5.39 -4.98
CA THR A 183 -2.31 -6.52 -5.39
C THR A 183 -1.99 -7.71 -4.49
N CYS A 184 -2.99 -8.18 -3.74
CA CYS A 184 -2.88 -9.37 -2.89
C CYS A 184 -3.40 -10.61 -3.65
N GLY A 185 -3.04 -11.80 -3.16
CA GLY A 185 -3.62 -13.05 -3.65
C GLY A 185 -3.12 -13.51 -5.01
N VAL A 186 -1.97 -13.00 -5.47
CA VAL A 186 -1.41 -13.33 -6.78
C VAL A 186 -0.92 -14.78 -6.78
N ARG A 187 -1.49 -15.62 -7.66
CA ARG A 187 -1.24 -17.06 -7.72
C ARG A 187 -0.77 -17.54 -9.09
N SER A 188 -0.98 -16.76 -10.14
CA SER A 188 -0.60 -17.13 -11.50
C SER A 188 0.37 -16.14 -12.15
N PRO A 189 1.19 -16.59 -13.13
CA PRO A 189 2.04 -15.71 -13.92
C PRO A 189 1.26 -14.55 -14.57
N ASP A 190 0.04 -14.82 -15.05
CA ASP A 190 -0.81 -13.78 -15.64
C ASP A 190 -1.20 -12.70 -14.63
N GLU A 191 -1.68 -13.09 -13.45
CA GLU A 191 -2.02 -12.16 -12.36
C GLU A 191 -0.80 -11.36 -11.91
N LEU A 192 0.38 -11.98 -11.88
CA LEU A 192 1.60 -11.31 -11.46
C LEU A 192 2.02 -10.22 -12.44
N VAL A 193 1.94 -10.48 -13.75
CA VAL A 193 2.23 -9.45 -14.76
C VAL A 193 1.23 -8.30 -14.64
N GLN A 194 -0.05 -8.59 -14.45
CA GLN A 194 -1.08 -7.56 -14.25
C GLN A 194 -0.79 -6.71 -12.99
N ALA A 195 -0.50 -7.38 -11.87
CA ALA A 195 -0.16 -6.72 -10.62
C ALA A 195 1.10 -5.86 -10.72
N TRP A 196 2.12 -6.33 -11.44
CA TRP A 196 3.34 -5.59 -11.70
C TRP A 196 3.09 -4.34 -12.57
N LEU A 197 2.27 -4.47 -13.62
CA LEU A 197 1.87 -3.33 -14.47
C LEU A 197 1.13 -2.24 -13.67
N LEU A 198 0.35 -2.64 -12.66
CA LEU A 198 -0.32 -1.73 -11.74
C LEU A 198 0.65 -1.06 -10.76
N ALA A 199 1.44 -1.87 -10.03
CA ALA A 199 2.36 -1.38 -9.01
C ALA A 199 3.40 -0.40 -9.59
N ARG A 200 3.92 -0.68 -10.79
CA ARG A 200 4.97 0.13 -11.41
C ARG A 200 4.53 1.55 -11.80
N ARG A 201 3.23 1.84 -11.79
CA ARG A 201 2.70 3.20 -11.99
C ARG A 201 3.10 4.16 -10.87
N TYR A 202 3.36 3.61 -9.69
CA TYR A 202 3.64 4.37 -8.48
C TYR A 202 5.13 4.35 -8.13
N CYS A 203 5.84 3.27 -8.45
CA CYS A 203 7.27 3.14 -8.18
C CYS A 203 7.96 2.36 -9.30
N PRO A 204 9.12 2.81 -9.81
CA PRO A 204 9.89 2.04 -10.80
C PRO A 204 10.45 0.73 -10.23
N VAL A 205 10.45 0.56 -8.91
CA VAL A 205 10.83 -0.69 -8.25
C VAL A 205 9.58 -1.33 -7.66
N VAL A 206 9.32 -2.57 -8.04
CA VAL A 206 8.20 -3.38 -7.55
C VAL A 206 8.75 -4.49 -6.68
N ILE A 207 8.08 -4.76 -5.55
CA ILE A 207 8.40 -5.86 -4.65
C ILE A 207 7.28 -6.89 -4.70
N ALA A 208 7.66 -8.17 -4.78
CA ALA A 208 6.78 -9.30 -4.52
C ALA A 208 7.19 -9.95 -3.20
N GLU A 209 6.22 -10.21 -2.33
CA GLU A 209 6.42 -10.86 -1.04
C GLU A 209 5.46 -12.03 -0.88
N ARG A 210 5.84 -13.04 -0.09
CA ARG A 210 4.93 -14.12 0.27
C ARG A 210 3.77 -13.56 1.08
N GLN A 211 2.55 -13.87 0.67
CA GLN A 211 1.37 -13.49 1.45
C GLN A 211 1.29 -14.36 2.71
N VAL A 212 1.25 -13.68 3.86
CA VAL A 212 1.09 -14.34 5.17
C VAL A 212 -0.39 -14.33 5.54
N ALA A 213 -0.91 -15.49 5.93
CA ALA A 213 -2.26 -15.61 6.48
C ALA A 213 -2.27 -15.24 7.96
N GLY A 214 -3.35 -14.62 8.42
CA GLY A 214 -3.54 -14.26 9.82
C GLY A 214 -4.13 -12.87 9.99
N ASP A 215 -4.24 -12.46 11.25
CA ASP A 215 -4.72 -11.14 11.63
C ASP A 215 -3.66 -10.07 11.42
N SER A 216 -4.09 -8.90 10.97
CA SER A 216 -3.22 -7.72 10.82
C SER A 216 -3.33 -6.85 12.07
N TYR A 217 -2.21 -6.58 12.72
CA TYR A 217 -2.13 -5.70 13.88
C TYR A 217 -1.38 -4.42 13.54
N ARG A 218 -1.83 -3.28 14.09
CA ARG A 218 -1.12 -2.01 14.10
C ARG A 218 -0.57 -1.77 15.49
N LEU A 219 0.74 -1.64 15.60
CA LEU A 219 1.44 -1.39 16.86
C LEU A 219 1.84 0.09 16.92
N LEU A 220 1.60 0.73 18.07
CA LEU A 220 2.02 2.10 18.35
C LEU A 220 3.16 2.07 19.36
N PHE A 221 4.32 2.61 18.98
CA PHE A 221 5.47 2.76 19.85
C PHE A 221 5.76 4.23 20.12
N LEU A 222 6.21 4.55 21.33
CA LEU A 222 6.77 5.84 21.71
C LEU A 222 7.94 5.58 22.67
N ASP A 223 9.08 6.22 22.44
CA ASP A 223 10.30 6.04 23.25
C ASP A 223 10.68 4.57 23.48
N GLY A 224 10.56 3.76 22.42
CA GLY A 224 10.87 2.32 22.47
C GLY A 224 9.85 1.45 23.21
N LYS A 225 8.76 2.03 23.74
CA LYS A 225 7.71 1.30 24.47
C LYS A 225 6.48 1.09 23.60
N LEU A 226 5.92 -0.11 23.63
CA LEU A 226 4.64 -0.42 22.99
C LEU A 226 3.50 0.21 23.81
N LEU A 227 2.79 1.17 23.23
CA LEU A 227 1.66 1.85 23.86
C LEU A 227 0.31 1.21 23.53
N ALA A 228 0.14 0.73 22.29
CA ALA A 228 -1.13 0.15 21.84
C ALA A 228 -0.92 -0.89 20.74
N ALA A 229 -1.80 -1.89 20.71
CA ALA A 229 -1.90 -2.87 19.64
C ALA A 229 -3.36 -2.95 19.17
N LEU A 230 -3.61 -2.59 17.91
CA LEU A 230 -4.94 -2.57 17.32
C LEU A 230 -5.06 -3.65 16.25
N ARG A 231 -6.03 -4.57 16.41
CA ARG A 231 -6.37 -5.53 15.35
C ARG A 231 -7.17 -4.82 14.26
N ARG A 232 -6.72 -4.92 13.01
CA ARG A 232 -7.44 -4.38 11.85
C ARG A 232 -8.50 -5.37 11.40
N GLN A 233 -9.76 -4.94 11.41
CA GLN A 233 -10.85 -5.69 10.78
C GLN A 233 -11.10 -5.17 9.36
N PRO A 234 -11.27 -6.07 8.37
CA PRO A 234 -11.77 -5.68 7.06
C PRO A 234 -13.10 -4.93 7.19
N PRO A 235 -13.37 -3.91 6.36
CA PRO A 235 -14.68 -3.27 6.31
C PRO A 235 -15.76 -4.32 6.04
N SER A 236 -16.78 -4.35 6.89
CA SER A 236 -17.91 -5.26 6.80
C SER A 236 -19.18 -4.57 7.29
N VAL A 237 -20.32 -4.99 6.75
CA VAL A 237 -21.65 -4.56 7.19
C VAL A 237 -22.46 -5.80 7.54
N ILE A 238 -23.32 -5.69 8.55
CA ILE A 238 -24.24 -6.76 8.95
C ILE A 238 -25.61 -6.45 8.35
N GLY A 239 -26.17 -7.40 7.59
CA GLY A 239 -27.51 -7.27 7.03
C GLY A 239 -28.55 -7.28 8.15
N ASP A 240 -29.45 -6.31 8.14
CA ASP A 240 -30.54 -6.18 9.12
C ASP A 240 -31.91 -6.61 8.57
N GLY A 241 -31.95 -7.14 7.35
CA GLY A 241 -33.17 -7.56 6.67
C GLY A 241 -34.02 -6.43 6.07
N HIS A 242 -33.65 -5.15 6.30
CA HIS A 242 -34.45 -4.00 5.91
C HIS A 242 -33.69 -3.03 4.99
N ARG A 243 -32.43 -2.72 5.31
CA ARG A 243 -31.60 -1.78 4.54
C ARG A 243 -30.84 -2.48 3.42
N SER A 244 -30.71 -1.79 2.29
CA SER A 244 -29.78 -2.19 1.23
C SER A 244 -28.33 -2.09 1.71
N ILE A 245 -27.42 -2.82 1.06
CA ILE A 245 -25.97 -2.72 1.33
C ILE A 245 -25.49 -1.26 1.26
N HIS A 246 -26.01 -0.45 0.32
CA HIS A 246 -25.66 0.96 0.22
C HIS A 246 -26.07 1.76 1.46
N GLN A 247 -27.29 1.56 1.95
CA GLN A 247 -27.78 2.23 3.15
C GLN A 247 -26.98 1.78 4.39
N LEU A 248 -26.65 0.50 4.51
CA LEU A 248 -25.80 -0.01 5.59
C LEU A 248 -24.40 0.63 5.56
N ILE A 249 -23.80 0.75 4.37
CA ILE A 249 -22.50 1.43 4.20
C ILE A 249 -22.60 2.91 4.57
N ALA A 250 -23.66 3.61 4.12
CA ALA A 250 -23.86 5.02 4.43
C ALA A 250 -23.98 5.23 5.95
N THR A 251 -24.86 4.47 6.63
CA THR A 251 -25.00 4.54 8.08
C THR A 251 -23.69 4.26 8.81
N MET A 252 -22.96 3.20 8.44
CA MET A 252 -21.68 2.86 9.07
C MET A 252 -20.62 3.96 8.87
N ASN A 253 -20.63 4.64 7.72
CA ASN A 253 -19.69 5.74 7.47
C ASN A 253 -20.06 6.98 8.29
N ASP A 254 -21.35 7.28 8.45
CA ASP A 254 -21.83 8.39 9.27
C ASP A 254 -21.50 8.18 10.76
N GLU A 255 -21.55 6.93 11.25
CA GLU A 255 -21.15 6.57 12.63
C GLU A 255 -19.62 6.64 12.87
N ARG A 256 -18.82 6.68 11.80
CA ARG A 256 -17.35 6.64 11.87
C ARG A 256 -16.67 8.01 11.90
N ILE A 257 -17.38 9.08 11.54
CA ILE A 257 -16.88 10.47 11.46
C ILE A 257 -17.20 11.19 12.77
#